data_AF-A0A842RLB9-F1
#
_entry.id   AF-A0A842RLB9-F1
#
_cell.length_a   1.000
_cell.length_b   1.000
_cell.length_c   1.000
_cell.angle_alpha   90.00
_cell.angle_beta   90.00
_cell.angle_gamma   90.00
#
_symmetry.space_group_name_H-M   'P 1'
#
loop_
_entity.id
_entity.type
_entity.pdbx_description
1 polymer ?
#
loop_
_entity_poly.entity_id
_entity_poly.type
_entity_poly.pdbx_seq_one_letter_code
_entity_poly.pdbx_strand_id
1 'polypeptide(L)' 'MVDTTGLSWTYTKKILEQLIDEDYIGFHFEKLGNSWVLWKDREHIVKKMPDTCGRFLD' A
#
# COMPACT_ATOMS: atom_id res chain seq x y z
N MET A 1 -4.88 9.37 10.33
CA MET A 1 -5.35 8.06 9.81
C MET A 1 -6.73 7.74 10.34
N VAL A 2 -6.92 7.60 11.66
CA VAL A 2 -8.26 7.39 12.24
C VAL A 2 -9.23 8.52 11.84
N ASP A 3 -8.80 9.77 11.93
CA ASP A 3 -9.64 10.94 11.60
C ASP A 3 -10.05 11.02 10.13
N THR A 4 -9.33 10.31 9.24
CA THR A 4 -9.54 10.37 7.79
C THR A 4 -10.31 9.15 7.28
N THR A 5 -10.04 7.97 7.84
CA THR A 5 -10.63 6.69 7.37
C THR A 5 -11.67 6.13 8.32
N GLY A 6 -11.77 6.64 9.55
CA GLY A 6 -12.60 6.08 10.62
C GLY A 6 -12.11 4.75 11.17
N LEU A 7 -10.99 4.23 10.69
CA LEU A 7 -10.45 2.93 11.07
C LEU A 7 -9.49 3.07 12.25
N SER A 8 -9.66 2.23 13.28
CA SER A 8 -8.72 2.16 14.38
C SER A 8 -7.39 1.56 13.92
N TRP A 9 -6.29 1.99 14.54
CA TRP A 9 -4.97 1.44 14.22
C TRP A 9 -4.89 -0.07 14.43
N THR A 10 -5.54 -0.60 15.47
CA THR A 10 -5.60 -2.05 15.74
C THR A 10 -6.27 -2.82 14.60
N TYR A 11 -7.38 -2.28 14.07
CA TYR A 11 -8.06 -2.88 12.94
C TYR A 11 -7.19 -2.82 11.67
N THR A 12 -6.60 -1.66 11.38
CA THR A 12 -5.68 -1.50 10.24
C THR A 12 -4.52 -2.48 10.32
N LYS A 13 -3.89 -2.62 11.50
CA LYS A 13 -2.79 -3.58 11.72
C LYS A 13 -3.22 -5.02 11.42
N LYS A 14 -4.39 -5.44 11.92
CA LYS A 14 -4.94 -6.78 11.67
C LYS A 14 -5.13 -7.05 10.18
N ILE A 15 -5.66 -6.08 9.44
CA ILE A 15 -5.86 -6.22 7.99
C ILE A 15 -4.52 -6.29 7.25
N LEU A 16 -3.53 -5.49 7.62
CA LEU A 16 -2.21 -5.52 7.00
C LEU A 16 -1.49 -6.85 7.27
N GLU A 17 -1.61 -7.40 8.48
CA GLU A 17 -1.07 -8.72 8.83
C GLU A 17 -1.75 -9.83 8.02
N GLN A 18 -3.08 -9.78 7.87
CA GLN A 18 -3.82 -10.73 7.03
C GLN A 18 -3.38 -10.69 5.56
N LEU A 19 -3.14 -9.50 5.01
CA LEU A 19 -2.70 -9.36 3.62
C LEU A 19 -1.29 -9.92 3.39
N ILE A 20 -0.42 -9.91 4.41
CA ILE A 20 0.87 -10.59 4.35
C ILE A 20 0.66 -12.11 4.29
N ASP A 21 -0.22 -12.65 5.13
CA ASP A 21 -0.52 -14.09 5.16
C ASP A 21 -1.14 -14.58 3.82
N GLU A 22 -1.85 -13.70 3.12
CA GLU A 22 -2.44 -13.96 1.79
C GLU A 22 -1.46 -13.75 0.62
N ASP A 23 -0.17 -13.52 0.89
CA ASP A 23 0.88 -13.22 -0.10
C ASP A 23 0.49 -12.08 -1.05
N TYR A 24 -0.11 -11.02 -0.49
CA TYR A 24 -0.58 -9.87 -1.26
C TYR A 24 0.61 -9.08 -1.84
N ILE A 25 0.70 -9.03 -3.17
CA ILE A 25 1.82 -8.41 -3.91
C ILE A 25 1.72 -6.90 -4.14
N GLY A 26 0.62 -6.25 -3.73
CA GLY A 26 0.36 -4.84 -4.08
C GLY A 26 1.05 -3.81 -3.19
N PHE A 27 1.47 -4.19 -1.99
CA PHE A 27 2.31 -3.39 -1.10
C PHE A 27 3.03 -4.30 -0.10
N HIS A 28 4.17 -3.83 0.39
CA HIS A 28 4.92 -4.45 1.48
C HIS A 28 4.69 -3.68 2.77
N PHE A 29 4.63 -4.41 3.88
CA PHE A 29 4.45 -3.86 5.21
C PHE A 29 5.34 -4.60 6.20
N GLU A 30 6.19 -3.87 6.92
CA GLU A 30 7.06 -4.48 7.93
C GLU A 30 7.29 -3.55 9.14
N LYS A 31 7.74 -4.16 10.24
CA LYS A 31 8.13 -3.43 11.44
C LYS A 31 9.63 -3.17 11.44
N LEU A 32 10.03 -1.90 11.47
CA LEU A 32 11.41 -1.45 11.59
C LEU A 32 11.61 -0.76 12.94
N GLY A 33 12.13 -1.50 13.91
CA GLY A 33 12.32 -1.02 15.28
C GLY A 33 10.98 -0.63 15.94
N ASN A 34 10.83 0.66 16.28
CA ASN A 34 9.59 1.23 16.84
C ASN A 34 8.65 1.83 15.77
N SER A 35 9.00 1.70 14.49
CA SER A 35 8.24 2.25 13.37
C SER A 35 7.67 1.14 12.50
N TRP A 36 6.61 1.47 11.77
CA TRP A 36 6.04 0.61 10.74
C TRP A 36 6.28 1.26 9.39
N VAL A 37 6.75 0.49 8.43
CA VAL A 37 7.07 0.98 7.09
C VAL A 37 6.20 0.25 6.09
N LEU A 38 5.59 1.04 5.20
CA LEU A 38 4.70 0.60 4.14
C LEU A 38 5.22 1.18 2.83
N TRP A 39 5.46 0.33 1.84
CA TRP A 39 5.83 0.77 0.49
C TRP A 39 5.13 -0.09 -0.54
N LYS A 40 4.86 0.48 -1.70
CA LYS A 40 4.30 -0.27 -2.83
C LYS A 40 5.44 -0.78 -3.70
N ASP A 41 5.27 -1.96 -4.28
CA ASP A 41 6.24 -2.45 -5.26
C ASP A 41 6.29 -1.49 -6.45
N ARG A 42 7.49 -1.06 -6.82
CA ARG A 42 7.71 -0.19 -7.97
C ARG A 42 7.11 -0.82 -9.23
N GLU A 43 7.21 -2.13 -9.41
CA GLU A 43 6.70 -2.83 -10.60
C GLU A 43 5.17 -2.74 -10.71
N HIS A 44 4.46 -2.64 -9.58
CA HIS A 44 3.01 -2.44 -9.53
C HIS A 44 2.58 -0.95 -9.52
N ILE A 45 3.49 -0.03 -9.13
CA ILE A 45 3.26 1.42 -9.25
C ILE A 45 3.55 1.93 -10.66
N VAL A 46 4.42 1.26 -11.43
CA VAL A 46 4.60 1.51 -12.87
C VAL A 46 3.31 1.07 -13.57
N LYS A 47 2.26 1.88 -13.37
CA LYS A 47 1.12 1.95 -14.27
C LYS A 47 1.72 2.11 -15.65
N LYS A 48 1.34 1.22 -16.56
CA LYS A 48 1.60 1.37 -17.98
C LYS A 48 1.28 2.83 -18.32
N MET A 49 2.30 3.64 -18.65
CA MET A 49 2.10 5.04 -19.05
C MET A 49 0.97 5.18 -20.10
N PRO A 50 0.77 4.22 -21.04
CA PRO A 50 -0.38 4.20 -21.96
C PRO A 50 -1.78 4.22 -21.30
N ASP A 51 -1.91 3.71 -20.08
CA ASP A 51 -3.19 3.60 -19.35
C ASP A 51 -3.42 4.78 -18.37
N THR A 52 -2.58 5.81 -18.46
CA THR A 52 -2.71 7.02 -17.64
C THR A 52 -3.01 8.24 -18.51
N CYS A 53 -3.52 9.32 -17.90
CA CYS A 53 -3.73 10.59 -18.59
C CYS A 53 -2.43 11.22 -19.14
N GLY A 54 -1.24 10.69 -18.77
CA GLY A 54 0.03 11.05 -19.37
C GLY A 54 0.09 10.79 -20.87
N ARG A 55 -0.74 9.88 -21.40
CA ARG A 55 -0.87 9.61 -22.85
C ARG A 55 -1.39 10.79 -23.68
N PHE A 56 -1.86 11.85 -23.03
CA PHE A 56 -2.42 13.04 -23.67
C PHE A 56 -1.49 14.26 -23.57
N LEU A 57 -0.25 14.07 -23.10
CA LEU A 57 0.74 15.13 -22.91
C LEU A 57 1.76 15.24 -24.06
N ASP A 58 1.59 14.44 -25.12
CA ASP A 58 2.34 14.57 -26.39
C ASP A 58 1.73 15.63 -27.31
#